data_AF-A0A518JQV3-F1
#
_entry.id   AF-A0A518JQV3-F1
#
_cell.length_a   1.000
_cell.length_b   1.000
_cell.length_c   1.000
_cell.angle_alpha   90.00
_cell.angle_beta   90.00
_cell.angle_gamma   90.00
#
_symmetry.space_group_name_H-M   'P 1'
#
loop_
_entity.id
_entity.type
_entity.pdbx_description
1 polymer ?
#
loop_
_entity_poly.entity_id
_entity_poly.type
_entity_poly.pdbx_seq_one_letter_code
_entity_poly.pdbx_strand_id
1 'polypeptide(L)'
;MLSIKFAIRFSLAWLGLFALPVFAEARRLELHAAIESGAVSVRIDFLGGAMGDRMKLYLRKQAAGDLQLTVTPGTLFLPQGGDVQRLAAVGLKGKLTAQGTYRRTASIELNDASEHGFLVQVVCIDYHKNSPPAGQSFVIAAVDPRCQRILSLRGDLSIWAYQSAIWIDRAGVSPSKLQATFQVPSTDLQAAADLLKESEAVGAASLEQVDVSVQAKATARGIFSADPAVRAQAHAEVQALDAADRAKLDVLLKLNVLRGGKLPTVEELRAGSTLESLIPAGIELPQLEIPQSVDEIMAMVEAIRRQAADGQAEQKLADLASLKLVPHLAGLKARLPLLRIAAARALANVKDPVAVEALMIALQDGDARVRAAAVAGLEKLTQQNFGDDADKWTTWWQEAHVSFK
;
A
#
# COMPACT_ATOMS: atom_id res chain seq x y z
N MET A 1 -39.92 37.36 78.79
CA MET A 1 -38.45 37.42 78.93
C MET A 1 -38.02 36.28 79.85
N LEU A 2 -37.66 35.12 79.30
CA LEU A 2 -36.55 34.25 79.75
C LEU A 2 -36.50 33.03 78.84
N SER A 3 -35.29 32.71 78.40
CA SER A 3 -34.91 31.68 77.44
C SER A 3 -34.42 30.45 78.20
N ILE A 4 -34.85 29.25 77.84
CA ILE A 4 -34.15 28.00 78.17
C ILE A 4 -34.22 27.07 76.95
N LYS A 5 -33.05 26.83 76.35
CA LYS A 5 -32.81 25.88 75.26
C LYS A 5 -32.66 24.47 75.84
N PHE A 6 -33.38 23.49 75.29
CA PHE A 6 -33.08 22.07 75.49
C PHE A 6 -32.20 21.58 74.33
N ALA A 7 -31.03 21.05 74.68
CA ALA A 7 -30.10 20.43 73.74
C ALA A 7 -30.49 18.97 73.50
N ILE A 8 -30.66 18.58 72.23
CA ILE A 8 -30.71 17.19 71.81
C ILE A 8 -29.48 16.96 70.92
N ARG A 9 -28.58 16.09 71.38
CA ARG A 9 -27.42 15.62 70.62
C ARG A 9 -27.89 14.69 69.51
N PHE A 10 -27.61 15.04 68.26
CA PHE A 10 -27.58 14.10 67.14
C PHE A 10 -26.14 13.99 66.63
N SER A 11 -25.61 12.78 66.67
CA SER A 11 -24.30 12.43 66.11
C SER A 11 -24.33 12.62 64.59
N LEU A 12 -23.44 13.46 64.05
CA LEU A 12 -23.20 13.53 62.61
C LEU A 12 -22.52 12.24 62.14
N ALA A 13 -23.26 11.43 61.39
CA ALA A 13 -22.68 10.39 60.56
C ALA A 13 -21.94 11.04 59.38
N TRP A 14 -20.65 10.73 59.27
CA TRP A 14 -19.77 11.11 58.18
C TRP A 14 -20.22 10.33 56.92
N LEU A 15 -21.01 10.96 56.05
CA LEU A 15 -21.30 10.44 54.71
C LEU A 15 -20.23 10.98 53.76
N GLY A 16 -19.15 10.21 53.61
CA GLY A 16 -18.18 10.44 52.55
C GLY A 16 -18.85 10.33 51.20
N LEU A 17 -18.85 11.42 50.43
CA LEU A 17 -19.12 11.37 49.00
C LEU A 17 -18.02 10.52 48.35
N PHE A 18 -18.31 9.25 48.06
CA PHE A 18 -17.58 8.52 47.05
C PHE A 18 -17.92 9.15 45.70
N ALA A 19 -17.06 10.05 45.22
CA ALA A 19 -17.03 10.39 43.82
C ALA A 19 -16.65 9.11 43.06
N LEU A 20 -17.64 8.42 42.50
CA LEU A 20 -17.39 7.38 41.53
C LEU A 20 -16.55 8.00 40.42
N PRO A 21 -15.39 7.41 40.03
CA PRO A 21 -14.63 7.93 38.92
C PRO A 21 -15.54 7.87 37.69
N VAL A 22 -15.87 9.05 37.15
CA VAL A 22 -16.44 9.15 35.82
C VAL A 22 -15.33 8.66 34.90
N PHE A 23 -15.40 7.39 34.50
CA PHE A 23 -14.57 6.88 33.41
C PHE A 23 -14.97 7.68 32.18
N ALA A 24 -14.11 8.63 31.77
CA ALA A 24 -14.30 9.34 30.52
C ALA A 24 -14.33 8.30 29.40
N GLU A 25 -15.46 8.20 28.69
CA GLU A 25 -15.61 7.26 27.60
C GLU A 25 -14.54 7.53 26.54
N ALA A 26 -13.88 6.48 26.05
CA ALA A 26 -12.82 6.61 25.06
C ALA A 26 -13.35 7.35 23.82
N ARG A 27 -12.63 8.39 23.40
CA ARG A 27 -13.03 9.17 22.23
C ARG A 27 -12.85 8.31 20.98
N ARG A 28 -13.93 8.14 20.22
CA ARG A 28 -13.94 7.37 18.97
C ARG A 28 -13.59 8.24 17.77
N LEU A 29 -12.61 7.83 16.98
CA LEU A 29 -12.14 8.56 15.79
C LEU A 29 -11.79 7.60 14.66
N GLU A 30 -11.90 8.06 13.41
CA GLU A 30 -11.26 7.36 12.30
C GLU A 30 -9.74 7.57 12.36
N LEU A 31 -8.97 6.55 11.99
CA LEU A 31 -7.50 6.59 12.04
C LEU A 31 -6.93 7.80 11.29
N HIS A 32 -7.39 8.06 10.07
CA HIS A 32 -6.89 9.18 9.26
C HIS A 32 -7.18 10.54 9.94
N ALA A 33 -8.37 10.72 10.50
CA ALA A 33 -8.75 11.95 11.20
C ALA A 33 -7.98 12.13 12.52
N ALA A 34 -7.68 11.04 13.23
CA ALA A 34 -6.83 11.09 14.43
C ALA A 34 -5.38 11.51 14.11
N ILE A 35 -4.86 11.10 12.96
CA ILE A 35 -3.53 11.52 12.49
C ILE A 35 -3.55 12.97 12.01
N GLU A 36 -4.53 13.34 11.18
CA GLU A 36 -4.68 14.69 10.63
C GLU A 36 -4.84 15.75 11.74
N SER A 37 -5.61 15.44 12.78
CA SER A 37 -5.78 16.33 13.95
C SER A 37 -4.58 16.37 14.89
N GLY A 38 -3.54 15.56 14.66
CA GLY A 38 -2.39 15.43 15.55
C GLY A 38 -2.67 14.66 16.85
N ALA A 39 -3.84 14.04 17.00
CA ALA A 39 -4.18 13.25 18.18
C ALA A 39 -3.36 11.95 18.28
N VAL A 40 -2.84 11.46 17.15
CA VAL A 40 -2.03 10.24 17.04
C VAL A 40 -0.89 10.47 16.06
N SER A 41 0.33 10.14 16.47
CA SER A 41 1.45 10.05 15.53
C SER A 41 1.59 8.62 15.00
N VAL A 42 1.94 8.47 13.72
CA VAL A 42 2.12 7.17 13.07
C VAL A 42 3.51 7.02 12.48
N ARG A 43 4.09 5.83 12.64
CA ARG A 43 5.19 5.32 11.84
C ARG A 43 4.71 4.08 11.08
N ILE A 44 5.13 3.97 9.82
CA ILE A 44 4.66 2.93 8.91
C ILE A 44 5.83 2.06 8.48
N ASP A 45 5.70 0.75 8.67
CA ASP A 45 6.61 -0.23 8.10
C ASP A 45 5.86 -1.07 7.04
N PHE A 46 6.21 -0.87 5.77
CA PHE A 46 5.60 -1.58 4.65
C PHE A 46 6.49 -2.74 4.18
N LEU A 47 5.90 -3.93 4.07
CA LEU A 47 6.61 -5.18 3.73
C LEU A 47 6.88 -5.36 2.23
N GLY A 48 6.45 -4.43 1.37
CA GLY A 48 6.60 -4.53 -0.07
C GLY A 48 5.56 -5.44 -0.73
N GLY A 49 5.42 -5.32 -2.05
CA GLY A 49 4.53 -6.15 -2.86
C GLY A 49 3.18 -5.50 -3.15
N ALA A 50 2.30 -6.24 -3.82
CA ALA A 50 1.07 -5.68 -4.38
C ALA A 50 -0.08 -5.54 -3.36
N MET A 51 -0.21 -6.45 -2.38
CA MET A 51 -1.39 -6.50 -1.51
C MET A 51 -1.22 -7.47 -0.33
N GLY A 52 -2.19 -7.43 0.57
CA GLY A 52 -2.33 -8.34 1.70
C GLY A 52 -1.93 -7.69 3.02
N ASP A 53 -1.52 -8.53 3.96
CA ASP A 53 -1.14 -8.16 5.32
C ASP A 53 0.28 -7.56 5.31
N ARG A 54 0.41 -6.38 4.70
CA ARG A 54 1.69 -5.76 4.34
C ARG A 54 1.97 -4.46 5.08
N MET A 55 0.97 -3.88 5.74
CA MET A 55 1.05 -2.55 6.32
C MET A 55 1.10 -2.63 7.85
N LYS A 56 2.26 -2.39 8.44
CA LYS A 56 2.39 -2.29 9.90
C LYS A 56 2.33 -0.82 10.30
N LEU A 57 1.44 -0.52 11.23
CA LEU A 57 1.27 0.82 11.80
C LEU A 57 1.74 0.81 13.24
N TYR A 58 2.64 1.72 13.57
CA TYR A 58 3.11 1.97 14.93
C TYR A 58 2.55 3.30 15.37
N LEU A 59 1.63 3.27 16.33
CA LEU A 59 0.83 4.42 16.73
C LEU A 59 1.19 4.85 18.15
N ARG A 60 1.34 6.15 18.37
CA ARG A 60 1.46 6.75 19.70
C ARG A 60 0.36 7.80 19.88
N LYS A 61 -0.34 7.74 21.01
CA LYS A 61 -1.33 8.74 21.38
C LYS A 61 -0.63 10.04 21.81
N GLN A 62 -1.12 11.15 21.27
CA GLN A 62 -0.68 12.50 21.61
C GLN A 62 -1.77 13.29 22.35
N ALA A 63 -3.04 12.94 22.14
CA ALA A 63 -4.17 13.58 22.81
C ALA A 63 -4.36 13.10 24.25
N ALA A 64 -5.00 13.94 25.08
CA ALA A 64 -5.47 13.55 26.40
C ALA A 64 -6.70 12.62 26.32
N GLY A 65 -6.85 11.77 27.33
CA GLY A 65 -7.93 10.77 27.39
C GLY A 65 -7.67 9.55 26.52
N ASP A 66 -8.50 8.52 26.64
CA ASP A 66 -8.35 7.29 25.86
C ASP A 66 -8.91 7.48 24.45
N LEU A 67 -8.26 6.85 23.47
CA LEU A 67 -8.70 6.85 22.08
C LEU A 67 -9.04 5.44 21.62
N GLN A 68 -10.16 5.33 20.92
CA GLN A 68 -10.54 4.14 20.16
C GLN A 68 -10.62 4.50 18.69
N LEU A 69 -9.72 3.96 17.87
CA LEU A 69 -9.64 4.26 16.44
C LEU A 69 -10.19 3.12 15.59
N THR A 70 -10.79 3.49 14.46
CA THR A 70 -11.20 2.57 13.41
C THR A 70 -10.35 2.76 12.16
N VAL A 71 -10.08 1.66 11.45
CA VAL A 71 -9.49 1.71 10.11
C VAL A 71 -10.60 1.42 9.11
N THR A 72 -11.22 2.46 8.58
CA THR A 72 -12.27 2.31 7.57
C THR A 72 -11.70 1.63 6.32
N PRO A 73 -12.36 0.61 5.76
CA PRO A 73 -12.05 0.14 4.41
C PRO A 73 -12.08 1.32 3.44
N GLY A 74 -11.08 1.41 2.56
CA GLY A 74 -10.88 2.56 1.67
C GLY A 74 -10.00 3.67 2.23
N THR A 75 -9.55 3.61 3.51
CA THR A 75 -8.52 4.54 4.03
C THR A 75 -7.28 4.48 3.14
N LEU A 76 -6.84 5.64 2.64
CA LEU A 76 -5.77 5.72 1.65
C LEU A 76 -4.38 5.76 2.31
N PHE A 77 -3.43 5.08 1.69
CA PHE A 77 -2.00 5.26 1.92
C PHE A 77 -1.38 5.81 0.63
N LEU A 78 -0.94 7.06 0.69
CA LEU A 78 -0.35 7.77 -0.44
C LEU A 78 1.17 7.66 -0.37
N PRO A 79 1.84 7.06 -1.37
CA PRO A 79 3.29 6.91 -1.33
C PRO A 79 3.97 8.28 -1.35
N GLN A 80 5.00 8.42 -0.52
CA GLN A 80 5.90 9.57 -0.50
C GLN A 80 7.14 9.27 -1.32
N GLY A 81 7.37 10.05 -2.38
CA GLY A 81 8.44 9.79 -3.33
C GLY A 81 8.21 8.52 -4.17
N GLY A 82 8.82 8.47 -5.34
CA GLY A 82 8.70 7.35 -6.28
C GLY A 82 7.33 7.26 -6.97
N ASP A 83 7.32 6.67 -8.17
CA ASP A 83 6.09 6.42 -8.93
C ASP A 83 5.56 5.00 -8.71
N VAL A 84 4.93 4.81 -7.55
CA VAL A 84 4.37 3.53 -7.12
C VAL A 84 2.87 3.64 -6.82
N GLN A 85 2.22 2.50 -6.68
CA GLN A 85 0.79 2.43 -6.43
C GLN A 85 0.40 3.05 -5.09
N ARG A 86 -0.70 3.80 -5.08
CA ARG A 86 -1.46 4.09 -3.85
C ARG A 86 -2.09 2.81 -3.34
N LEU A 87 -2.29 2.74 -2.03
CA LEU A 87 -2.92 1.60 -1.38
C LEU A 87 -4.21 2.04 -0.68
N ALA A 88 -5.19 1.14 -0.65
CA ALA A 88 -6.39 1.29 0.18
C ALA A 88 -6.40 0.22 1.27
N ALA A 89 -6.78 0.59 2.48
CA ALA A 89 -7.06 -0.36 3.54
C ALA A 89 -8.26 -1.24 3.16
N VAL A 90 -8.12 -2.55 3.28
CA VAL A 90 -9.25 -3.48 3.35
C VAL A 90 -9.77 -3.52 4.78
N GLY A 91 -8.87 -3.53 5.76
CA GLY A 91 -9.25 -3.46 7.18
C GLY A 91 -8.12 -3.79 8.14
N LEU A 92 -8.40 -3.56 9.42
CA LEU A 92 -7.54 -3.93 10.53
C LEU A 92 -7.53 -5.45 10.74
N LYS A 93 -6.34 -6.04 10.84
CA LYS A 93 -6.18 -7.49 11.03
C LYS A 93 -5.84 -7.84 12.47
N GLY A 94 -4.99 -7.05 13.13
CA GLY A 94 -4.60 -7.35 14.49
C GLY A 94 -3.66 -6.34 15.13
N LYS A 95 -3.48 -6.49 16.44
CA LYS A 95 -2.53 -5.77 17.28
C LYS A 95 -1.27 -6.62 17.47
N LEU A 96 -0.10 -6.02 17.30
CA LEU A 96 1.19 -6.64 17.55
C LEU A 96 1.34 -6.95 19.04
N THR A 97 1.78 -8.17 19.36
CA THR A 97 2.04 -8.63 20.72
C THR A 97 3.52 -8.48 21.06
N ALA A 98 3.86 -8.53 22.35
CA ALA A 98 5.25 -8.49 22.81
C ALA A 98 6.10 -9.66 22.26
N GLN A 99 5.46 -10.78 21.90
CA GLN A 99 6.09 -11.96 21.31
C GLN A 99 6.32 -11.82 19.79
N GLY A 100 6.00 -10.66 19.19
CA GLY A 100 6.13 -10.44 17.76
C GLY A 100 5.03 -11.09 16.90
N THR A 101 3.96 -11.59 17.52
CA THR A 101 2.78 -12.16 16.84
C THR A 101 1.64 -11.14 16.78
N TYR A 102 0.51 -11.48 16.14
CA TYR A 102 -0.65 -10.58 16.08
C TYR A 102 -1.88 -11.21 16.75
N ARG A 103 -2.55 -10.42 17.59
CA ARG A 103 -3.88 -10.74 18.12
C ARG A 103 -4.94 -10.03 17.28
N ARG A 104 -5.92 -10.77 16.78
CA ARG A 104 -7.03 -10.18 16.00
C ARG A 104 -7.75 -9.11 16.80
N THR A 105 -8.03 -7.97 16.17
CA THR A 105 -8.84 -6.88 16.74
C THR A 105 -9.59 -6.16 15.63
N ALA A 106 -10.75 -5.59 15.98
CA ALA A 106 -11.57 -4.77 15.08
C ALA A 106 -11.39 -3.26 15.33
N SER A 107 -10.73 -2.87 16.43
CA SER A 107 -10.43 -1.47 16.75
C SER A 107 -9.01 -1.31 17.31
N ILE A 108 -8.51 -0.08 17.23
CA ILE A 108 -7.23 0.34 17.79
C ILE A 108 -7.51 1.03 19.13
N GLU A 109 -7.09 0.43 20.23
CA GLU A 109 -7.22 1.03 21.56
C GLU A 109 -5.88 1.62 22.00
N LEU A 110 -5.87 2.93 22.25
CA LEU A 110 -4.70 3.69 22.71
C LEU A 110 -5.01 4.34 24.08
N ASN A 111 -4.69 3.60 25.14
CA ASN A 111 -5.03 4.00 26.51
C ASN A 111 -3.83 4.59 27.26
N ASP A 112 -2.66 4.58 26.63
CA ASP A 112 -1.42 5.13 27.16
C ASP A 112 -0.64 5.85 26.05
N ALA A 113 0.51 6.45 26.41
CA ALA A 113 1.37 7.17 25.48
C ALA A 113 2.44 6.27 24.81
N SER A 114 2.45 4.96 25.11
CA SER A 114 3.42 4.03 24.52
C SER A 114 3.10 3.75 23.05
N GLU A 115 4.07 3.18 22.33
CA GLU A 115 3.89 2.81 20.93
C GLU A 115 3.19 1.46 20.81
N HIS A 116 2.08 1.42 20.08
CA HIS A 116 1.33 0.20 19.82
C HIS A 116 1.41 -0.15 18.33
N GLY A 117 1.78 -1.40 18.03
CA GLY A 117 1.86 -1.92 16.67
C GLY A 117 0.55 -2.55 16.21
N PHE A 118 0.18 -2.35 14.94
CA PHE A 118 -1.02 -2.90 14.32
C PHE A 118 -0.74 -3.36 12.88
N LEU A 119 -1.48 -4.36 12.43
CA LEU A 119 -1.40 -4.88 11.07
C LEU A 119 -2.66 -4.54 10.31
N VAL A 120 -2.48 -3.90 9.16
CA VAL A 120 -3.55 -3.53 8.24
C VAL A 120 -3.37 -4.31 6.93
N GLN A 121 -4.48 -4.88 6.47
CA GLN A 121 -4.56 -5.48 5.15
C GLN A 121 -4.85 -4.40 4.12
N VAL A 122 -4.10 -4.41 3.02
CA VAL A 122 -4.17 -3.37 1.97
C VAL A 122 -4.24 -3.97 0.58
N VAL A 123 -4.82 -3.22 -0.35
CA VAL A 123 -4.81 -3.52 -1.80
C VAL A 123 -4.25 -2.33 -2.57
N CYS A 124 -3.65 -2.62 -3.72
CA CYS A 124 -3.15 -1.64 -4.66
C CYS A 124 -4.28 -1.01 -5.48
N ILE A 125 -4.25 0.31 -5.68
CA ILE A 125 -5.32 1.04 -6.38
C ILE A 125 -4.95 1.27 -7.86
N ASP A 126 -3.68 1.51 -8.16
CA ASP A 126 -3.24 2.02 -9.46
C ASP A 126 -2.63 0.92 -10.35
N TYR A 127 -3.44 0.03 -10.91
CA TYR A 127 -3.00 -1.14 -11.70
C TYR A 127 -1.76 -0.94 -12.61
N HIS A 128 -1.71 0.21 -13.28
CA HIS A 128 -0.67 0.52 -14.25
C HIS A 128 0.69 0.84 -13.62
N LYS A 129 0.72 1.24 -12.35
CA LYS A 129 1.96 1.58 -11.62
C LYS A 129 2.64 0.34 -11.04
N ASN A 130 3.89 0.53 -10.63
CA ASN A 130 4.65 -0.51 -9.94
C ASN A 130 4.11 -0.71 -8.53
N SER A 131 4.06 -1.96 -8.07
CA SER A 131 3.78 -2.23 -6.66
C SER A 131 4.85 -1.58 -5.79
N PRO A 132 4.50 -1.04 -4.62
CA PRO A 132 5.49 -0.38 -3.79
C PRO A 132 6.55 -1.37 -3.26
N PRO A 133 7.84 -0.99 -3.22
CA PRO A 133 8.89 -1.83 -2.65
C PRO A 133 8.78 -1.89 -1.13
N ALA A 134 9.47 -2.84 -0.51
CA ALA A 134 9.61 -2.85 0.95
C ALA A 134 10.28 -1.55 1.42
N GLY A 135 9.83 -1.01 2.56
CA GLY A 135 10.31 0.26 3.09
C GLY A 135 9.76 1.50 2.38
N GLN A 136 8.85 1.37 1.41
CA GLN A 136 8.16 2.53 0.83
C GLN A 136 7.51 3.38 1.93
N SER A 137 7.78 4.68 1.89
CA SER A 137 7.15 5.66 2.79
C SER A 137 5.74 6.02 2.30
N PHE A 138 4.81 6.18 3.24
CA PHE A 138 3.43 6.56 2.96
C PHE A 138 2.95 7.62 3.94
N VAL A 139 2.00 8.45 3.49
CA VAL A 139 1.11 9.22 4.38
C VAL A 139 -0.27 8.60 4.36
N ILE A 140 -0.94 8.59 5.53
CA ILE A 140 -2.33 8.17 5.64
C ILE A 140 -3.21 9.36 5.26
N ALA A 141 -4.13 9.14 4.33
CA ALA A 141 -5.07 10.16 3.87
C ALA A 141 -6.51 9.71 4.12
N ALA A 142 -7.45 10.63 3.84
CA ALA A 142 -8.88 10.38 3.95
C ALA A 142 -9.33 9.14 3.16
N VAL A 143 -10.48 8.61 3.56
CA VAL A 143 -11.10 7.46 2.92
C VAL A 143 -11.52 7.81 1.49
N ASP A 144 -11.13 6.99 0.50
CA ASP A 144 -11.67 7.08 -0.86
C ASP A 144 -13.08 6.45 -0.85
N PRO A 145 -14.16 7.23 -1.08
CA PRO A 145 -15.53 6.73 -0.92
C PRO A 145 -15.87 5.60 -1.90
N ARG A 146 -15.22 5.56 -3.06
CA ARG A 146 -15.43 4.52 -4.07
C ARG A 146 -14.76 3.22 -3.66
N CYS A 147 -13.52 3.28 -3.15
CA CYS A 147 -12.87 2.13 -2.54
C CYS A 147 -13.64 1.63 -1.31
N GLN A 148 -14.12 2.54 -0.44
CA GLN A 148 -14.92 2.19 0.72
C GLN A 148 -16.19 1.42 0.31
N ARG A 149 -16.95 1.94 -0.66
CA ARG A 149 -18.18 1.30 -1.18
C ARG A 149 -17.95 -0.13 -1.69
N ILE A 150 -16.74 -0.45 -2.16
CA ILE A 150 -16.38 -1.81 -2.62
C ILE A 150 -15.87 -2.66 -1.45
N LEU A 151 -14.90 -2.15 -0.71
CA LEU A 151 -14.14 -2.93 0.28
C LEU A 151 -14.91 -3.18 1.58
N SER A 152 -15.97 -2.42 1.88
CA SER A 152 -16.72 -2.54 3.14
C SER A 152 -17.86 -3.56 3.12
N LEU A 153 -18.24 -4.10 1.96
CA LEU A 153 -19.47 -4.90 1.82
C LEU A 153 -19.34 -6.32 2.36
N ARG A 154 -18.15 -6.89 2.21
CA ARG A 154 -17.84 -8.28 2.53
C ARG A 154 -16.57 -8.29 3.34
N GLY A 155 -16.48 -9.18 4.33
CA GLY A 155 -15.29 -9.38 5.18
C GLY A 155 -14.67 -10.76 5.05
N ASP A 156 -15.27 -11.62 4.23
CA ASP A 156 -14.99 -13.04 4.06
C ASP A 156 -14.18 -13.36 2.79
N LEU A 157 -13.92 -12.36 1.94
CA LEU A 157 -13.28 -12.59 0.65
C LEU A 157 -11.76 -12.72 0.78
N SER A 158 -11.16 -13.37 -0.22
CA SER A 158 -9.72 -13.42 -0.36
C SER A 158 -9.16 -12.05 -0.73
N ILE A 159 -7.86 -11.85 -0.50
CA ILE A 159 -7.20 -10.62 -0.93
C ILE A 159 -7.22 -10.46 -2.46
N TRP A 160 -7.17 -11.57 -3.20
CA TRP A 160 -7.22 -11.55 -4.67
C TRP A 160 -8.59 -11.11 -5.18
N ALA A 161 -9.68 -11.46 -4.51
CA ALA A 161 -11.02 -10.98 -4.85
C ALA A 161 -11.10 -9.46 -4.65
N TYR A 162 -10.65 -8.93 -3.52
CA TYR A 162 -10.62 -7.47 -3.28
C TYR A 162 -9.72 -6.74 -4.28
N GLN A 163 -8.51 -7.24 -4.52
CA GLN A 163 -7.57 -6.63 -5.45
C GLN A 163 -8.10 -6.60 -6.87
N SER A 164 -8.70 -7.70 -7.32
CA SER A 164 -9.31 -7.80 -8.65
C SER A 164 -10.49 -6.84 -8.78
N ALA A 165 -11.37 -6.76 -7.78
CA ALA A 165 -12.50 -5.84 -7.80
C ALA A 165 -12.05 -4.39 -7.97
N ILE A 166 -11.04 -3.96 -7.20
CA ILE A 166 -10.49 -2.60 -7.30
C ILE A 166 -9.87 -2.32 -8.68
N TRP A 167 -9.10 -3.25 -9.23
CA TRP A 167 -8.47 -3.04 -10.55
C TRP A 167 -9.46 -3.09 -11.71
N ILE A 168 -10.48 -3.96 -11.65
CA ILE A 168 -11.58 -3.99 -12.62
C ILE A 168 -12.31 -2.65 -12.58
N ASP A 169 -12.75 -2.22 -11.39
CA ASP A 169 -13.50 -0.98 -11.21
C ASP A 169 -12.72 0.27 -11.65
N ARG A 170 -11.48 0.41 -11.18
CA ARG A 170 -10.71 1.65 -11.33
C ARG A 170 -9.97 1.77 -12.64
N ALA A 171 -9.46 0.66 -13.17
CA ALA A 171 -8.62 0.64 -14.36
C ALA A 171 -9.26 -0.12 -15.54
N GLY A 172 -10.46 -0.68 -15.38
CA GLY A 172 -11.13 -1.43 -16.45
C GLY A 172 -10.38 -2.70 -16.85
N VAL A 173 -9.57 -3.26 -15.95
CA VAL A 173 -8.76 -4.45 -16.27
C VAL A 173 -9.70 -5.64 -16.41
N SER A 174 -9.62 -6.37 -17.53
CA SER A 174 -10.48 -7.53 -17.72
C SER A 174 -10.10 -8.69 -16.78
N PRO A 175 -11.07 -9.52 -16.34
CA PRO A 175 -10.77 -10.74 -15.58
C PRO A 175 -9.80 -11.67 -16.30
N SER A 176 -9.92 -11.80 -17.62
CA SER A 176 -8.98 -12.58 -18.44
C SER A 176 -7.55 -12.05 -18.38
N LYS A 177 -7.38 -10.72 -18.34
CA LYS A 177 -6.07 -10.09 -18.20
C LYS A 177 -5.49 -10.34 -16.81
N LEU A 178 -6.30 -10.27 -15.77
CA LEU A 178 -5.88 -10.59 -14.39
C LEU A 178 -5.45 -12.05 -14.27
N GLN A 179 -6.24 -12.97 -14.81
CA GLN A 179 -5.92 -14.40 -14.83
C GLN A 179 -4.62 -14.68 -15.59
N ALA A 180 -4.46 -14.13 -16.80
CA ALA A 180 -3.27 -14.36 -17.61
C ALA A 180 -2.01 -13.73 -17.01
N THR A 181 -2.13 -12.58 -16.32
CA THR A 181 -0.96 -11.83 -15.81
C THR A 181 -0.54 -12.26 -14.40
N PHE A 182 -1.51 -12.56 -13.53
CA PHE A 182 -1.26 -12.83 -12.12
C PHE A 182 -1.75 -14.20 -11.66
N GLN A 183 -2.28 -15.02 -12.57
CA GLN A 183 -2.82 -16.35 -12.27
C GLN A 183 -3.92 -16.32 -11.19
N VAL A 184 -4.72 -15.25 -11.19
CA VAL A 184 -5.83 -15.09 -10.25
C VAL A 184 -6.81 -16.26 -10.42
N PRO A 185 -7.19 -16.97 -9.33
CA PRO A 185 -8.16 -18.06 -9.40
C PRO A 185 -9.51 -17.58 -9.96
N SER A 186 -10.18 -18.42 -10.75
CA SER A 186 -11.51 -18.12 -11.30
C SER A 186 -12.54 -17.87 -10.20
N THR A 187 -12.42 -18.55 -9.05
CA THR A 187 -13.26 -18.33 -7.86
C THR A 187 -13.11 -16.93 -7.29
N ASP A 188 -11.89 -16.39 -7.27
CA ASP A 188 -11.63 -15.02 -6.79
C ASP A 188 -12.12 -13.98 -7.80
N LEU A 189 -12.03 -14.26 -9.10
CA LEU A 189 -12.58 -13.40 -10.14
C LEU A 189 -14.11 -13.36 -10.10
N GLN A 190 -14.76 -14.51 -9.83
CA GLN A 190 -16.20 -14.56 -9.63
C GLN A 190 -16.61 -13.78 -8.37
N ALA A 191 -15.92 -13.99 -7.25
CA ALA A 191 -16.17 -13.25 -6.02
C ALA A 191 -15.96 -11.73 -6.20
N ALA A 192 -14.96 -11.32 -6.98
CA ALA A 192 -14.76 -9.92 -7.34
C ALA A 192 -15.92 -9.35 -8.17
N ALA A 193 -16.44 -10.11 -9.14
CA ALA A 193 -17.59 -9.71 -9.94
C ALA A 193 -18.86 -9.56 -9.09
N ASP A 194 -19.10 -10.50 -8.17
CA ASP A 194 -20.24 -10.45 -7.24
C ASP A 194 -20.13 -9.24 -6.30
N LEU A 195 -18.93 -8.99 -5.74
CA LEU A 195 -18.66 -7.82 -4.90
C LEU A 195 -18.92 -6.50 -5.64
N LEU A 196 -18.51 -6.41 -6.91
CA LEU A 196 -18.74 -5.22 -7.73
C LEU A 196 -20.22 -5.01 -8.00
N LYS A 197 -20.98 -6.08 -8.28
CA LYS A 197 -22.43 -6.01 -8.47
C LYS A 197 -23.15 -5.54 -7.20
N GLU A 198 -22.77 -6.06 -6.03
CA GLU A 198 -23.28 -5.57 -4.74
C GLU A 198 -22.94 -4.09 -4.54
N SER A 199 -21.71 -3.69 -4.88
CA SER A 199 -21.25 -2.30 -4.77
C SER A 199 -22.02 -1.35 -5.68
N GLU A 200 -22.28 -1.73 -6.93
CA GLU A 200 -23.12 -0.98 -7.86
C GLU A 200 -24.53 -0.79 -7.32
N ALA A 201 -25.12 -1.82 -6.72
CA ALA A 201 -26.45 -1.75 -6.13
C ALA A 201 -26.50 -0.78 -4.94
N VAL A 202 -25.49 -0.81 -4.05
CA VAL A 202 -25.36 0.14 -2.93
C VAL A 202 -25.19 1.58 -3.44
N GLY A 203 -24.36 1.77 -4.46
CA GLY A 203 -24.18 3.08 -5.11
C GLY A 203 -25.51 3.59 -5.67
N ALA A 204 -26.20 2.77 -6.45
CA ALA A 204 -27.49 3.14 -7.03
C ALA A 204 -28.57 3.41 -5.97
N ALA A 205 -28.58 2.68 -4.85
CA ALA A 205 -29.50 2.93 -3.73
C ALA A 205 -29.22 4.28 -3.04
N SER A 206 -27.98 4.75 -3.03
CA SER A 206 -27.63 6.05 -2.44
C SER A 206 -28.29 7.25 -3.16
N LEU A 207 -28.67 7.07 -4.44
CA LEU A 207 -29.40 8.10 -5.20
C LEU A 207 -30.77 8.41 -4.60
N GLU A 208 -31.36 7.50 -3.80
CA GLU A 208 -32.64 7.77 -3.16
C GLU A 208 -32.56 8.88 -2.11
N GLN A 209 -31.36 9.13 -1.57
CA GLN A 209 -31.09 10.19 -0.62
C GLN A 209 -30.80 11.54 -1.29
N VAL A 210 -30.66 11.55 -2.62
CA VAL A 210 -30.42 12.76 -3.40
C VAL A 210 -31.76 13.30 -3.89
N ASP A 211 -32.04 14.56 -3.56
CA ASP A 211 -33.25 15.27 -3.96
C ASP A 211 -33.19 15.69 -5.45
N VAL A 212 -33.30 14.72 -6.36
CA VAL A 212 -33.33 14.93 -7.82
C VAL A 212 -34.53 14.21 -8.44
N SER A 213 -34.86 14.55 -9.68
CA SER A 213 -35.98 13.91 -10.39
C SER A 213 -35.80 12.38 -10.52
N VAL A 214 -36.90 11.65 -10.68
CA VAL A 214 -36.89 10.20 -10.92
C VAL A 214 -36.08 9.87 -12.18
N GLN A 215 -36.16 10.71 -13.22
CA GLN A 215 -35.36 10.58 -14.42
C GLN A 215 -33.87 10.75 -14.12
N ALA A 216 -33.49 11.79 -13.37
CA ALA A 216 -32.10 12.01 -12.99
C ALA A 216 -31.52 10.86 -12.16
N LYS A 217 -32.30 10.29 -11.22
CA LYS A 217 -31.91 9.08 -10.50
C LYS A 217 -31.65 7.92 -11.46
N ALA A 218 -32.57 7.67 -12.40
CA ALA A 218 -32.43 6.58 -13.37
C ALA A 218 -31.18 6.77 -14.26
N THR A 219 -30.96 7.98 -14.76
CA THR A 219 -29.80 8.35 -15.60
C THR A 219 -28.48 8.23 -14.83
N ALA A 220 -28.45 8.63 -13.56
CA ALA A 220 -27.23 8.61 -12.76
C ALA A 220 -26.80 7.21 -12.30
N ARG A 221 -27.63 6.16 -12.42
CA ARG A 221 -27.29 4.81 -11.91
C ARG A 221 -25.97 4.28 -12.47
N GLY A 222 -25.70 4.52 -13.75
CA GLY A 222 -24.51 3.99 -14.43
C GLY A 222 -23.19 4.56 -13.92
N ILE A 223 -23.19 5.68 -13.17
CA ILE A 223 -21.96 6.27 -12.64
C ILE A 223 -21.27 5.34 -11.63
N PHE A 224 -22.01 4.43 -10.99
CA PHE A 224 -21.48 3.49 -10.01
C PHE A 224 -20.92 2.21 -10.62
N SER A 225 -21.14 1.98 -11.93
CA SER A 225 -20.74 0.76 -12.62
C SER A 225 -19.24 0.50 -12.48
N ALA A 226 -18.85 -0.76 -12.37
CA ALA A 226 -17.45 -1.16 -12.43
C ALA A 226 -16.86 -0.97 -13.84
N ASP A 227 -17.70 -0.97 -14.88
CA ASP A 227 -17.27 -0.71 -16.26
C ASP A 227 -17.04 0.80 -16.49
N PRO A 228 -15.80 1.23 -16.80
CA PRO A 228 -15.51 2.63 -17.10
C PRO A 228 -16.31 3.21 -18.27
N ALA A 229 -16.64 2.40 -19.29
CA ALA A 229 -17.41 2.86 -20.44
C ALA A 229 -18.85 3.20 -20.04
N VAL A 230 -19.48 2.37 -19.20
CA VAL A 230 -20.81 2.62 -18.66
C VAL A 230 -20.83 3.90 -17.81
N ARG A 231 -19.80 4.11 -16.98
CA ARG A 231 -19.67 5.36 -16.20
C ARG A 231 -19.51 6.59 -17.09
N ALA A 232 -18.75 6.48 -18.18
CA ALA A 232 -18.56 7.57 -19.13
C ALA A 232 -19.85 7.95 -19.83
N GLN A 233 -20.60 6.94 -20.28
CA GLN A 233 -21.91 7.13 -20.87
C GLN A 233 -22.87 7.79 -19.88
N ALA A 234 -22.99 7.25 -18.66
CA ALA A 234 -23.86 7.81 -17.63
C ALA A 234 -23.49 9.26 -17.28
N HIS A 235 -22.19 9.59 -17.23
CA HIS A 235 -21.75 10.98 -17.07
C HIS A 235 -22.26 11.88 -18.19
N ALA A 236 -22.11 11.46 -19.46
CA ALA A 236 -22.57 12.24 -20.60
C ALA A 236 -24.10 12.44 -20.58
N GLU A 237 -24.86 11.41 -20.21
CA GLU A 237 -26.31 11.49 -20.07
C GLU A 237 -26.72 12.40 -18.91
N VAL A 238 -26.03 12.34 -17.77
CA VAL A 238 -26.24 13.28 -16.66
C VAL A 238 -25.96 14.71 -17.12
N GLN A 239 -24.95 14.96 -17.96
CA GLN A 239 -24.68 16.31 -18.50
C GLN A 239 -25.82 16.88 -19.35
N ALA A 240 -26.72 16.04 -19.88
CA ALA A 240 -27.89 16.45 -20.64
C ALA A 240 -29.13 16.74 -19.77
N LEU A 241 -29.06 16.48 -18.46
CA LEU A 241 -30.15 16.77 -17.52
C LEU A 241 -30.27 18.28 -17.23
N ASP A 242 -31.39 18.65 -16.61
CA ASP A 242 -31.60 20.01 -16.14
C ASP A 242 -30.48 20.44 -15.17
N ALA A 243 -30.25 21.75 -15.10
CA ALA A 243 -29.14 22.30 -14.35
C ALA A 243 -29.26 22.07 -12.83
N ALA A 244 -30.48 21.97 -12.29
CA ALA A 244 -30.70 21.76 -10.87
C ALA A 244 -30.35 20.32 -10.47
N ASP A 245 -30.80 19.34 -11.24
CA ASP A 245 -30.47 17.93 -11.01
C ASP A 245 -28.97 17.67 -11.23
N ARG A 246 -28.37 18.24 -12.27
CA ARG A 246 -26.91 18.14 -12.48
C ARG A 246 -26.10 18.66 -11.31
N ALA A 247 -26.46 19.83 -10.78
CA ALA A 247 -25.73 20.44 -9.67
C ALA A 247 -25.77 19.55 -8.42
N LYS A 248 -26.90 18.90 -8.15
CA LYS A 248 -27.05 17.97 -7.01
C LYS A 248 -26.31 16.64 -7.21
N LEU A 249 -26.12 16.21 -8.46
CA LEU A 249 -25.37 15.00 -8.80
C LEU A 249 -23.85 15.19 -8.91
N ASP A 250 -23.37 16.44 -8.97
CA ASP A 250 -21.96 16.76 -9.25
C ASP A 250 -20.96 16.09 -8.29
N VAL A 251 -21.29 16.01 -7.00
CA VAL A 251 -20.43 15.31 -6.01
C VAL A 251 -20.31 13.82 -6.34
N LEU A 252 -21.42 13.15 -6.67
CA LEU A 252 -21.41 11.73 -7.03
C LEU A 252 -20.69 11.48 -8.35
N LEU A 253 -20.79 12.40 -9.31
CA LEU A 253 -20.03 12.36 -10.56
C LEU A 253 -18.53 12.46 -10.27
N LYS A 254 -18.08 13.45 -9.49
CA LYS A 254 -16.65 13.63 -9.17
C LYS A 254 -16.05 12.43 -8.45
N LEU A 255 -16.84 11.75 -7.61
CA LEU A 255 -16.39 10.57 -6.88
C LEU A 255 -16.26 9.32 -7.77
N ASN A 256 -17.22 9.09 -8.67
CA ASN A 256 -17.28 7.84 -9.41
C ASN A 256 -16.74 7.95 -10.84
N VAL A 257 -16.73 9.16 -11.41
CA VAL A 257 -16.34 9.44 -12.78
C VAL A 257 -15.09 10.31 -12.79
N LEU A 258 -13.93 9.67 -12.89
CA LEU A 258 -12.66 10.37 -13.10
C LEU A 258 -12.63 11.00 -14.50
N ARG A 259 -12.10 12.22 -14.60
CA ARG A 259 -11.81 12.95 -15.86
C ARG A 259 -13.00 13.01 -16.84
N GLY A 260 -14.22 13.18 -16.32
CA GLY A 260 -15.43 13.27 -17.15
C GLY A 260 -15.75 11.99 -17.94
N GLY A 261 -15.27 10.84 -17.47
CA GLY A 261 -15.55 9.52 -18.05
C GLY A 261 -14.40 8.94 -18.85
N LYS A 262 -13.32 9.69 -19.04
CA LYS A 262 -12.16 9.20 -19.78
C LYS A 262 -11.29 8.33 -18.88
N LEU A 263 -11.01 7.10 -19.32
CA LEU A 263 -9.89 6.34 -18.79
C LEU A 263 -8.59 7.11 -19.05
N PRO A 264 -7.61 7.08 -18.14
CA PRO A 264 -6.30 7.66 -18.40
C PRO A 264 -5.69 7.02 -19.65
N THR A 265 -5.09 7.82 -20.54
CA THR A 265 -4.37 7.29 -21.69
C THR A 265 -3.14 6.48 -21.23
N VAL A 266 -2.63 5.60 -22.08
CA VAL A 266 -1.40 4.84 -21.78
C VAL A 266 -0.24 5.80 -21.48
N GLU A 267 -0.18 6.95 -22.14
CA GLU A 267 0.79 8.02 -21.91
C GLU A 267 0.57 8.74 -20.58
N GLU A 268 -0.67 9.04 -20.19
CA GLU A 268 -1.00 9.65 -18.89
C GLU A 268 -0.72 8.71 -17.71
N LEU A 269 -0.89 7.40 -17.93
CA LEU A 269 -0.49 6.36 -16.98
C LEU A 269 1.02 6.25 -16.83
N ARG A 270 1.78 6.68 -17.85
CA ARG A 270 3.25 6.73 -17.83
C ARG A 270 3.81 8.08 -17.36
N ALA A 271 3.02 9.17 -17.43
CA ALA A 271 3.48 10.53 -17.20
C ALA A 271 3.23 11.08 -15.78
N GLY A 272 2.38 10.42 -14.97
CA GLY A 272 1.96 10.90 -13.64
C GLY A 272 2.92 10.55 -12.49
N SER A 273 4.22 10.78 -12.67
CA SER A 273 5.29 10.12 -11.90
C SER A 273 6.15 11.05 -11.04
N THR A 274 5.71 12.26 -10.69
CA THR A 274 6.30 12.99 -9.55
C THR A 274 5.24 13.75 -8.74
N LEU A 275 5.55 13.89 -7.45
CA LEU A 275 4.78 14.63 -6.44
C LEU A 275 4.45 16.07 -6.89
N GLU A 276 5.31 16.67 -7.72
CA GLU A 276 5.17 18.04 -8.25
C GLU A 276 3.92 18.25 -9.10
N SER A 277 3.40 17.21 -9.75
CA SER A 277 2.21 17.33 -10.62
C SER A 277 0.87 17.43 -9.85
N LEU A 278 0.89 17.20 -8.54
CA LEU A 278 -0.31 17.14 -7.68
C LEU A 278 -0.41 18.29 -6.68
N ILE A 279 0.55 19.22 -6.66
CA ILE A 279 0.57 20.38 -5.74
C ILE A 279 0.36 21.67 -6.55
N PRO A 280 -0.52 22.60 -6.12
CA PRO A 280 -0.69 23.90 -6.78
C PRO A 280 0.63 24.68 -6.86
N ALA A 281 0.87 25.35 -8.00
CA ALA A 281 2.02 26.23 -8.16
C ALA A 281 2.02 27.33 -7.07
N GLY A 282 3.06 27.37 -6.23
CA GLY A 282 3.26 28.39 -5.19
C GLY A 282 3.27 27.90 -3.74
N ILE A 283 3.18 26.58 -3.48
CA ILE A 283 3.46 26.03 -2.15
C ILE A 283 4.93 25.59 -2.07
N GLU A 284 5.75 26.34 -1.34
CA GLU A 284 7.07 25.88 -0.91
C GLU A 284 6.88 24.88 0.24
N LEU A 285 7.16 23.60 -0.04
CA LEU A 285 7.28 22.59 1.00
C LEU A 285 8.58 22.85 1.79
N PRO A 286 8.56 22.74 3.14
CA PRO A 286 9.80 22.79 3.90
C PRO A 286 10.73 21.70 3.40
N GLN A 287 12.00 22.06 3.22
CA GLN A 287 13.04 21.16 2.77
C GLN A 287 13.18 20.04 3.80
N LEU A 288 12.58 18.89 3.48
CA LEU A 288 12.72 17.66 4.21
C LEU A 288 14.13 17.13 3.93
N GLU A 289 15.06 17.32 4.86
CA GLU A 289 16.30 16.55 4.92
C GLU A 289 15.94 15.11 5.27
N ILE A 290 15.51 14.38 4.24
CA ILE A 290 15.45 12.93 4.22
C ILE A 290 16.77 12.51 3.59
N PRO A 291 17.62 11.72 4.27
CA PRO A 291 18.76 11.12 3.61
C PRO A 291 18.26 10.05 2.62
N GLN A 292 18.13 10.45 1.35
CA GLN A 292 17.79 9.56 0.23
C GLN A 292 18.76 9.80 -0.94
N SER A 293 20.06 9.67 -0.69
CA SER A 293 21.04 9.67 -1.78
C SER A 293 21.94 8.45 -1.70
N VAL A 294 22.25 7.91 -2.89
CA VAL A 294 23.32 6.93 -3.10
C VAL A 294 24.64 7.46 -2.51
N ASP A 295 24.80 8.78 -2.39
CA ASP A 295 25.98 9.44 -1.84
C ASP A 295 26.18 9.20 -0.34
N GLU A 296 25.12 9.04 0.47
CA GLU A 296 25.26 8.67 1.88
C GLU A 296 25.59 7.19 2.09
N ILE A 297 25.04 6.31 1.23
CA ILE A 297 25.43 4.90 1.20
C ILE A 297 26.89 4.79 0.76
N MET A 298 27.33 5.59 -0.21
CA MET A 298 28.73 5.65 -0.64
C MET A 298 29.65 6.30 0.41
N ALA A 299 29.19 7.31 1.16
CA ALA A 299 29.93 7.91 2.27
C ALA A 299 30.05 6.96 3.47
N MET A 300 29.00 6.17 3.76
CA MET A 300 29.03 5.12 4.78
C MET A 300 29.92 3.95 4.35
N VAL A 301 29.87 3.55 3.08
CA VAL A 301 30.79 2.57 2.49
C VAL A 301 32.25 3.06 2.56
N GLU A 302 32.51 4.34 2.32
CA GLU A 302 33.85 4.93 2.41
C GLU A 302 34.32 5.11 3.87
N ALA A 303 33.41 5.39 4.81
CA ALA A 303 33.68 5.41 6.26
C ALA A 303 34.00 4.01 6.79
N ILE A 304 33.29 2.97 6.32
CA ILE A 304 33.56 1.56 6.61
C ILE A 304 34.88 1.12 5.98
N ARG A 305 35.22 1.61 4.78
CA ARG A 305 36.52 1.38 4.11
C ARG A 305 37.69 1.94 4.92
N ARG A 306 37.53 3.13 5.49
CA ARG A 306 38.51 3.75 6.39
C ARG A 306 38.68 2.98 7.70
N GLN A 307 37.59 2.40 8.23
CA GLN A 307 37.63 1.55 9.43
C GLN A 307 38.17 0.13 9.15
N ALA A 308 38.09 -0.35 7.91
CA ALA A 308 38.62 -1.66 7.48
C ALA A 308 40.13 -1.66 7.22
N ALA A 309 40.80 -0.51 7.30
CA ALA A 309 42.26 -0.42 7.30
C ALA A 309 42.91 -1.09 8.52
N ASP A 310 42.11 -1.39 9.56
CA ASP A 310 42.57 -2.04 10.79
C ASP A 310 42.34 -3.57 10.74
N GLY A 311 43.25 -4.26 10.04
CA GLY A 311 43.82 -5.56 10.43
C GLY A 311 42.96 -6.84 10.51
N GLN A 312 41.64 -6.82 10.31
CA GLN A 312 40.78 -8.03 10.44
C GLN A 312 40.20 -8.51 9.09
N ALA A 313 41.07 -8.79 8.12
CA ALA A 313 40.72 -8.78 6.69
C ALA A 313 40.08 -10.05 6.11
N GLU A 314 40.39 -11.27 6.57
CA GLU A 314 40.04 -12.48 5.79
C GLU A 314 38.58 -12.96 5.97
N GLN A 315 38.04 -12.99 7.19
CA GLN A 315 36.65 -13.40 7.43
C GLN A 315 35.65 -12.34 6.89
N LYS A 316 35.98 -11.05 7.07
CA LYS A 316 35.17 -9.93 6.57
C LYS A 316 35.16 -9.84 5.05
N LEU A 317 36.18 -10.32 4.34
CA LEU A 317 36.19 -10.32 2.87
C LEU A 317 35.16 -11.29 2.28
N ALA A 318 34.99 -12.45 2.91
CA ALA A 318 33.97 -13.43 2.54
C ALA A 318 32.55 -12.88 2.81
N ASP A 319 32.36 -12.20 3.94
CA ASP A 319 31.09 -11.55 4.29
C ASP A 319 30.79 -10.33 3.39
N LEU A 320 31.82 -9.61 2.94
CA LEU A 320 31.69 -8.49 1.99
C LEU A 320 31.36 -8.95 0.56
N ALA A 321 31.80 -10.14 0.15
CA ALA A 321 31.44 -10.72 -1.15
C ALA A 321 29.96 -11.10 -1.21
N SER A 322 29.42 -11.67 -0.12
CA SER A 322 27.98 -11.97 -0.02
C SER A 322 27.11 -10.70 0.01
N LEU A 323 27.58 -9.62 0.65
CA LEU A 323 26.92 -8.31 0.65
C LEU A 323 26.93 -7.61 -0.73
N LYS A 324 27.94 -7.85 -1.59
CA LYS A 324 27.98 -7.30 -2.96
C LYS A 324 26.89 -7.87 -3.86
N LEU A 325 26.43 -9.09 -3.61
CA LEU A 325 25.41 -9.75 -4.42
C LEU A 325 24.00 -9.24 -4.12
N VAL A 326 23.70 -8.90 -2.86
CA VAL A 326 22.34 -8.59 -2.39
C VAL A 326 21.64 -7.51 -3.23
N PRO A 327 22.28 -6.35 -3.54
CA PRO A 327 21.63 -5.32 -4.35
C PRO A 327 21.36 -5.77 -5.80
N HIS A 328 22.23 -6.61 -6.36
CA HIS A 328 22.10 -7.09 -7.74
C HIS A 328 21.08 -8.22 -7.87
N LEU A 329 21.03 -9.13 -6.89
CA LEU A 329 20.00 -10.17 -6.79
C LEU A 329 18.60 -9.55 -6.60
N ALA A 330 18.49 -8.48 -5.81
CA ALA A 330 17.26 -7.69 -5.73
C ALA A 330 16.93 -7.00 -7.06
N GLY A 331 17.94 -6.47 -7.75
CA GLY A 331 17.81 -5.84 -9.07
C GLY A 331 17.29 -6.75 -10.17
N LEU A 332 17.59 -8.06 -10.13
CA LEU A 332 17.02 -9.04 -11.08
C LEU A 332 15.51 -9.23 -10.93
N LYS A 333 14.91 -8.84 -9.79
CA LYS A 333 13.46 -8.87 -9.57
C LYS A 333 12.78 -7.53 -9.90
N ALA A 334 13.53 -6.54 -10.38
CA ALA A 334 12.99 -5.22 -10.70
C ALA A 334 11.98 -5.30 -11.85
N ARG A 335 10.92 -4.47 -11.82
CA ARG A 335 9.89 -4.46 -12.87
C ARG A 335 10.40 -3.90 -14.21
N LEU A 336 11.35 -2.96 -14.16
CA LEU A 336 11.94 -2.36 -15.37
C LEU A 336 13.02 -3.28 -15.98
N PRO A 337 12.90 -3.67 -17.25
CA PRO A 337 13.91 -4.48 -17.92
C PRO A 337 15.31 -3.86 -17.91
N LEU A 338 15.42 -2.53 -17.97
CA LEU A 338 16.72 -1.83 -17.89
C LEU A 338 17.46 -2.06 -16.56
N LEU A 339 16.73 -2.16 -15.45
CA LEU A 339 17.32 -2.44 -14.13
C LEU A 339 17.71 -3.91 -14.00
N ARG A 340 16.92 -4.83 -14.58
CA ARG A 340 17.29 -6.24 -14.67
C ARG A 340 18.51 -6.46 -15.58
N ILE A 341 18.61 -5.73 -16.69
CA ILE A 341 19.81 -5.70 -17.55
C ILE A 341 21.02 -5.19 -16.78
N ALA A 342 20.88 -4.08 -16.03
CA ALA A 342 21.96 -3.53 -15.22
C ALA A 342 22.40 -4.52 -14.13
N ALA A 343 21.45 -5.19 -13.48
CA ALA A 343 21.72 -6.23 -12.49
C ALA A 343 22.43 -7.45 -13.11
N ALA A 344 21.97 -7.95 -14.26
CA ALA A 344 22.63 -9.04 -14.99
C ALA A 344 24.07 -8.65 -15.41
N ARG A 345 24.26 -7.43 -15.91
CA ARG A 345 25.61 -6.91 -16.25
C ARG A 345 26.50 -6.74 -15.02
N ALA A 346 25.93 -6.37 -13.87
CA ALA A 346 26.68 -6.23 -12.63
C ALA A 346 27.10 -7.60 -12.07
N LEU A 347 26.19 -8.57 -12.06
CA LEU A 347 26.44 -9.96 -11.65
C LEU A 347 27.55 -10.60 -12.50
N ALA A 348 27.62 -10.28 -13.80
CA ALA A 348 28.69 -10.73 -14.70
C ALA A 348 30.12 -10.30 -14.29
N ASN A 349 30.25 -9.39 -13.32
CA ASN A 349 31.54 -8.94 -12.78
C ASN A 349 31.82 -9.49 -11.38
N VAL A 350 30.92 -10.32 -10.84
CA VAL A 350 31.08 -10.96 -9.54
C VAL A 350 31.41 -12.43 -9.78
N LYS A 351 32.66 -12.81 -9.53
CA LYS A 351 33.10 -14.21 -9.59
C LYS A 351 32.61 -14.94 -8.35
N ASP A 352 31.35 -15.33 -8.36
CA ASP A 352 30.68 -16.05 -7.29
C ASP A 352 29.71 -17.08 -7.91
N PRO A 353 29.65 -18.32 -7.41
CA PRO A 353 28.69 -19.33 -7.87
C PRO A 353 27.24 -18.82 -7.89
N VAL A 354 26.84 -18.00 -6.91
CA VAL A 354 25.50 -17.41 -6.82
C VAL A 354 25.23 -16.44 -7.97
N ALA A 355 26.25 -15.76 -8.48
CA ALA A 355 26.09 -14.90 -9.67
C ALA A 355 25.82 -15.72 -10.93
N VAL A 356 26.44 -16.90 -11.07
CA VAL A 356 26.19 -17.82 -12.19
C VAL A 356 24.75 -18.35 -12.12
N GLU A 357 24.31 -18.82 -10.96
CA GLU A 357 22.94 -19.30 -10.75
C GLU A 357 21.89 -18.21 -11.01
N ALA A 358 22.16 -16.98 -10.54
CA ALA A 358 21.27 -15.85 -10.75
C ALA A 358 21.16 -15.44 -12.24
N LEU A 359 22.26 -15.53 -13.00
CA LEU A 359 22.25 -15.26 -14.44
C LEU A 359 21.57 -16.39 -15.22
N MET A 360 21.70 -17.65 -14.79
CA MET A 360 20.95 -18.78 -15.36
C MET A 360 19.44 -18.60 -15.19
N ILE A 361 18.98 -18.09 -14.03
CA ILE A 361 17.57 -17.73 -13.83
C ILE A 361 17.16 -16.60 -14.79
N ALA A 362 18.04 -15.61 -15.01
CA ALA A 362 17.77 -14.49 -15.91
C ALA A 362 17.69 -14.88 -17.41
N LEU A 363 18.14 -16.08 -17.80
CA LEU A 363 17.92 -16.63 -19.14
C LEU A 363 16.44 -16.89 -19.44
N GLN A 364 15.61 -17.04 -18.41
CA GLN A 364 14.17 -17.27 -18.57
C GLN A 364 13.36 -15.96 -18.56
N ASP A 365 14.02 -14.79 -18.55
CA ASP A 365 13.33 -13.50 -18.51
C ASP A 365 12.49 -13.24 -19.77
N GLY A 366 11.31 -12.63 -19.59
CA GLY A 366 10.42 -12.28 -20.69
C GLY A 366 10.99 -11.24 -21.67
N ASP A 367 11.94 -10.40 -21.24
CA ASP A 367 12.60 -9.40 -22.10
C ASP A 367 13.87 -9.96 -22.76
N ALA A 368 13.91 -9.96 -24.09
CA ALA A 368 15.02 -10.51 -24.88
C ALA A 368 16.37 -9.83 -24.59
N ARG A 369 16.38 -8.57 -24.16
CA ARG A 369 17.61 -7.83 -23.83
C ARG A 369 18.16 -8.24 -22.46
N VAL A 370 17.28 -8.63 -21.53
CA VAL A 370 17.70 -9.21 -20.23
C VAL A 370 18.33 -10.58 -20.49
N ARG A 371 17.69 -11.42 -21.31
CA ARG A 371 18.26 -12.71 -21.73
C ARG A 371 19.63 -12.53 -22.40
N ALA A 372 19.75 -11.62 -23.35
CA ALA A 372 21.03 -11.32 -24.00
C ALA A 372 22.11 -10.84 -23.01
N ALA A 373 21.74 -10.01 -22.01
CA ALA A 373 22.66 -9.59 -20.96
C ALA A 373 23.06 -10.74 -20.03
N ALA A 374 22.15 -11.67 -19.76
CA ALA A 374 22.42 -12.87 -18.98
C ALA A 374 23.35 -13.84 -19.71
N VAL A 375 23.12 -14.08 -21.01
CA VAL A 375 24.02 -14.88 -21.87
C VAL A 375 25.43 -14.29 -21.88
N ALA A 376 25.56 -12.98 -22.17
CA ALA A 376 26.86 -12.31 -22.17
C ALA A 376 27.55 -12.37 -20.79
N GLY A 377 26.76 -12.33 -19.72
CA GLY A 377 27.26 -12.45 -18.34
C GLY A 377 27.78 -13.85 -18.02
N LEU A 378 27.05 -14.90 -18.42
CA LEU A 378 27.44 -16.29 -18.26
C LEU A 378 28.69 -16.61 -19.08
N GLU A 379 28.75 -16.20 -20.35
CA GLU A 379 29.95 -16.35 -21.19
C GLU A 379 31.18 -15.71 -20.53
N LYS A 380 31.02 -14.50 -20.00
CA LYS A 380 32.10 -13.78 -19.33
C LYS A 380 32.59 -14.50 -18.06
N LEU A 381 31.68 -15.00 -17.23
CA LEU A 381 32.03 -15.65 -15.96
C LEU A 381 32.58 -17.06 -16.13
N THR A 382 32.03 -17.82 -17.08
CA THR A 382 32.26 -19.27 -17.19
C THR A 382 33.20 -19.66 -18.33
N GLN A 383 33.43 -18.74 -19.27
CA GLN A 383 34.15 -18.99 -20.53
C GLN A 383 33.49 -20.09 -21.39
N GLN A 384 32.22 -20.40 -21.15
CA GLN A 384 31.40 -21.31 -21.95
C GLN A 384 30.39 -20.53 -22.79
N ASN A 385 29.92 -21.13 -23.88
CA ASN A 385 28.85 -20.54 -24.69
C ASN A 385 27.80 -21.60 -25.05
N PHE A 386 26.63 -21.48 -24.42
CA PHE A 386 25.45 -22.28 -24.75
C PHE A 386 24.28 -21.41 -25.25
N GLY A 387 24.51 -20.13 -25.56
CA GLY A 387 23.44 -19.19 -25.91
C GLY A 387 22.41 -19.04 -24.78
N ASP A 388 21.14 -18.88 -25.13
CA ASP A 388 20.00 -18.81 -24.19
C ASP A 388 19.39 -20.18 -23.84
N ASP A 389 20.09 -21.28 -24.18
CA ASP A 389 19.69 -22.66 -23.86
C ASP A 389 19.93 -22.98 -22.38
N ALA A 390 18.92 -22.68 -21.56
CA ALA A 390 18.98 -22.84 -20.11
C ALA A 390 19.23 -24.29 -19.65
N ASP A 391 18.82 -25.28 -20.43
CA ASP A 391 18.98 -26.70 -20.09
C ASP A 391 20.44 -27.14 -20.25
N LYS A 392 21.14 -26.66 -21.27
CA LYS A 392 22.59 -26.87 -21.43
C LYS A 392 23.40 -26.17 -20.36
N TRP A 393 23.05 -24.92 -20.01
CA TRP A 393 23.66 -24.21 -18.89
C TRP A 393 23.47 -24.97 -17.57
N THR A 394 22.29 -25.52 -17.33
CA THR A 394 21.98 -26.29 -16.12
C THR A 394 22.76 -27.60 -16.07
N THR A 395 22.79 -28.34 -17.17
CA THR A 395 23.54 -29.61 -17.28
C THR A 395 25.03 -29.39 -17.04
N TRP A 396 25.61 -28.36 -17.67
CA TRP A 396 27.02 -28.02 -17.46
C TRP A 396 27.30 -27.56 -16.01
N TRP A 397 26.43 -26.72 -15.43
CA TRP A 397 26.61 -26.20 -14.08
C TRP A 397 26.55 -27.30 -13.00
N GLN A 398 25.71 -28.33 -13.18
CA GLN A 398 25.64 -29.50 -12.28
C GLN A 398 26.99 -30.21 -12.11
N GLU A 399 27.86 -30.17 -13.12
CA GLU A 399 29.20 -30.76 -13.04
C GLU A 399 30.25 -29.73 -12.63
N ALA A 400 30.14 -28.49 -13.13
CA ALA A 400 31.17 -27.46 -12.97
C ALA A 400 31.15 -26.72 -11.62
N HIS A 401 29.98 -26.56 -10.98
CA HIS A 401 29.79 -25.68 -9.81
C HIS A 401 30.70 -26.03 -8.63
N VAL A 402 31.02 -27.31 -8.42
CA VAL A 402 31.90 -27.80 -7.33
C VAL A 402 33.32 -27.24 -7.44
N SER A 403 33.75 -26.92 -8.66
CA SER A 403 35.11 -26.44 -8.95
C SER A 403 35.18 -24.95 -9.28
N PHE A 404 34.05 -24.25 -9.34
CA PHE A 404 33.96 -22.84 -9.71
C PHE A 404 34.46 -21.96 -8.55
N LYS A 405 35.54 -21.21 -8.77
CA LYS A 405 36.18 -20.31 -7.79
C LYS A 405 36.29 -18.88 -8.29
#